data_AF-A0A5R8YYQ4-F1
#
_entry.id   AF-A0A5R8YYQ4-F1
#
_cell.length_a   1.000
_cell.length_b   1.000
_cell.length_c   1.000
_cell.angle_alpha   90.00
_cell.angle_beta   90.00
_cell.angle_gamma   90.00
#
_symmetry.space_group_name_H-M   'P 1'
#
loop_
_entity.id
_entity.type
_entity.pdbx_description
1 polymer ?
#
loop_
_entity_poly.entity_id
_entity_poly.type
_entity_poly.pdbx_seq_one_letter_code
_entity_poly.pdbx_strand_id
1 'polypeptide(L)'
;MPRLHSLVAGLGALAVLAAPMLHPHPSGSTDRVTPGAVRVESSSTVSITLLDDRGVIKQIARKYDVDLDGGSGFTITPDGVVVTATQVVQSAQDPRVYAANRVFAEYFKVKVPADFKRHTLDDPDLDRRLQGCYPPQESDSTCIATVTTNVTVYPYLDPPTGGLPAQILTTGTSPAAPAVLKVTKGGEKQSLPTAPLGTTIAGSIASLDVMTLTGRPSAKLPPKLDTAHLDPPGSRTFKDDERAKLAGLLAEGAPGAALIDDGKSEVVGLLAGGGDVPLTITPADEIRTALVGVGITPRRGPVDVVYENALASYHNKLYSNAAPVLEQVLKLRPDHAVAADHLRVAKAKAGTAEDSGAKRPTRPVQAEQPKSSVSPLVWAAGGVVVLVLLVVGVVLLRRRSAADRAAPEPQDLAHADAHHDAYPVSHPSGGSAGEAGDAGPSWPPYAVTRVFGAEAARSPEVMRPAPSGGPAAQTPVDSSPPGGHSHPPDPSPPQGRSYPPDLSPPRGQAQLKFCTQCGMRLGQGHRFCGFCGNPVDQ
;
A
#
# COMPACT_ATOMS: atom_id res chain seq x y z
N MET A 1 3.33 40.41 -81.43
CA MET A 1 2.70 39.97 -80.17
C MET A 1 3.80 39.79 -79.12
N PRO A 2 3.95 40.70 -78.15
CA PRO A 2 5.07 40.66 -77.23
C PRO A 2 4.76 39.85 -75.96
N ARG A 3 5.87 39.37 -75.37
CA ARG A 3 6.10 38.48 -74.22
C ARG A 3 5.86 39.17 -72.86
N LEU A 4 5.77 38.39 -71.78
CA LEU A 4 6.38 38.59 -70.42
C LEU A 4 5.79 37.52 -69.45
N HIS A 5 6.53 36.49 -69.02
CA HIS A 5 7.41 36.36 -67.83
C HIS A 5 6.74 35.79 -66.55
N SER A 6 7.13 34.56 -66.22
CA SER A 6 7.55 33.95 -64.93
C SER A 6 6.86 34.26 -63.59
N LEU A 7 6.59 33.18 -62.81
CA LEU A 7 6.84 32.94 -61.35
C LEU A 7 5.87 31.83 -60.87
N VAL A 8 6.28 30.57 -60.59
CA VAL A 8 6.97 29.98 -59.41
C VAL A 8 6.26 30.22 -58.06
N ALA A 9 6.17 29.13 -57.27
CA ALA A 9 5.66 28.96 -55.89
C ALA A 9 4.17 28.60 -55.79
N GLY A 10 3.70 27.57 -55.09
CA GLY A 10 4.34 26.57 -54.24
C GLY A 10 3.21 25.73 -53.63
N LEU A 11 3.03 24.49 -54.11
CA LEU A 11 2.09 23.53 -53.54
C LEU A 11 2.79 22.80 -52.38
N GLY A 12 2.75 23.43 -51.21
CA GLY A 12 3.18 22.84 -49.94
C GLY A 12 2.10 21.90 -49.40
N ALA A 13 2.49 20.66 -49.17
CA ALA A 13 1.68 19.57 -48.65
C ALA A 13 1.04 19.88 -47.28
N LEU A 14 -0.27 19.72 -47.19
CA LEU A 14 -1.02 19.55 -45.93
C LEU A 14 -0.92 18.08 -45.50
N ALA A 15 0.26 17.69 -45.00
CA ALA A 15 0.39 16.49 -44.19
C ALA A 15 0.04 16.87 -42.74
N VAL A 16 -1.22 16.64 -42.36
CA VAL A 16 -1.63 16.63 -40.95
C VAL A 16 -1.01 15.40 -40.31
N LEU A 17 0.21 15.53 -39.83
CA LEU A 17 0.78 14.59 -38.89
C LEU A 17 -0.05 14.68 -37.61
N ALA A 18 -0.86 13.66 -37.40
CA ALA A 18 -1.44 13.36 -36.09
C ALA A 18 -0.27 13.13 -35.13
N ALA A 19 0.10 14.17 -34.37
CA ALA A 19 0.91 14.00 -33.18
C ALA A 19 0.12 13.10 -32.23
N PRO A 20 0.72 12.05 -31.64
CA PRO A 20 0.07 11.33 -30.55
C PRO A 20 -0.23 12.36 -29.45
N MET A 21 -1.50 12.44 -29.06
CA MET A 21 -1.92 13.25 -27.93
C MET A 21 -1.29 12.70 -26.66
N LEU A 22 -0.09 13.20 -26.33
CA LEU A 22 0.41 13.26 -24.97
C LEU A 22 -0.56 14.15 -24.19
N HIS A 23 -1.58 13.52 -23.60
CA HIS A 23 -2.45 14.21 -22.68
C HIS A 23 -1.62 14.62 -21.46
N PRO A 24 -1.71 15.88 -20.99
CA PRO A 24 -1.05 16.28 -19.77
C PRO A 24 -1.76 15.59 -18.61
N HIS A 25 -1.14 14.57 -18.04
CA HIS A 25 -1.48 14.15 -16.70
C HIS A 25 -1.13 15.34 -15.79
N PRO A 26 -2.08 15.89 -15.01
CA PRO A 26 -1.70 16.65 -13.83
C PRO A 26 -1.00 15.63 -12.94
N SER A 27 0.33 15.51 -13.09
CA SER A 27 1.19 14.48 -12.49
C SER A 27 0.68 14.18 -11.09
N GLY A 28 0.04 13.02 -10.93
CA GLY A 28 -0.52 12.61 -9.67
C GLY A 28 0.64 12.10 -8.82
N SER A 29 1.41 13.07 -8.32
CA SER A 29 2.78 12.86 -7.88
C SER A 29 2.98 11.62 -7.02
N THR A 30 3.91 10.76 -7.44
CA THR A 30 4.44 9.67 -6.64
C THR A 30 5.03 10.15 -5.31
N ASP A 31 5.22 11.47 -5.12
CA ASP A 31 5.72 12.09 -3.89
C ASP A 31 4.90 11.72 -2.65
N ARG A 32 3.62 11.33 -2.74
CA ARG A 32 2.87 10.82 -1.57
C ARG A 32 3.35 9.44 -1.11
N VAL A 33 3.92 8.65 -2.01
CA VAL A 33 4.40 7.28 -1.76
C VAL A 33 5.90 7.25 -1.50
N THR A 34 6.68 8.04 -2.25
CA THR A 34 8.15 8.03 -2.25
C THR A 34 8.80 8.12 -0.85
N PRO A 35 8.32 8.95 0.10
CA PRO A 35 8.88 8.99 1.46
C PRO A 35 8.76 7.66 2.21
N GLY A 36 7.73 6.87 1.90
CA GLY A 36 7.50 5.56 2.50
C GLY A 36 8.36 4.45 1.90
N ALA A 37 9.18 4.73 0.88
CA ALA A 37 10.03 3.74 0.23
C ALA A 37 11.11 3.19 1.18
N VAL A 38 11.32 1.87 1.14
CA VAL A 38 12.36 1.22 1.93
C VAL A 38 13.07 0.14 1.12
N ARG A 39 14.36 -0.04 1.37
CA ARG A 39 15.13 -1.20 0.89
C ARG A 39 15.13 -2.25 2.01
N VAL A 40 14.81 -3.50 1.69
CA VAL A 40 14.79 -4.62 2.64
C VAL A 40 15.90 -5.59 2.29
N GLU A 41 16.87 -5.77 3.18
CA GLU A 41 17.94 -6.75 3.04
C GLU A 41 17.72 -7.88 4.05
N SER A 42 17.83 -9.12 3.60
CA SER A 42 17.81 -10.30 4.46
C SER A 42 19.16 -11.00 4.46
N SER A 43 19.57 -11.43 5.64
CA SER A 43 20.73 -12.29 5.84
C SER A 43 20.36 -13.44 6.78
N SER A 44 21.16 -14.49 6.79
CA SER A 44 21.02 -15.61 7.70
C SER A 44 22.28 -15.82 8.49
N THR A 45 22.13 -15.93 9.78
CA THR A 45 23.15 -16.49 10.64
C THR A 45 22.94 -18.00 10.71
N VAL A 46 23.92 -18.77 10.24
CA VAL A 46 23.92 -20.24 10.29
C VAL A 46 24.92 -20.70 11.33
N SER A 47 24.43 -21.34 12.39
CA SER A 47 25.24 -22.09 13.34
C SER A 47 25.31 -23.52 12.87
N ILE A 48 26.50 -24.02 12.50
CA ILE A 48 26.70 -25.37 11.97
C ILE A 48 27.73 -26.13 12.80
N THR A 49 27.42 -27.37 13.14
CA THR A 49 28.31 -28.31 13.83
C THR A 49 28.58 -29.49 12.91
N LEU A 50 29.83 -29.65 12.48
CA LEU A 50 30.30 -30.81 11.73
C LEU A 50 30.69 -31.93 12.71
N LEU A 51 30.24 -33.15 12.42
CA LEU A 51 30.51 -34.38 13.15
C LEU A 51 31.49 -35.23 12.32
N ASP A 52 32.70 -35.44 12.84
CA ASP A 52 33.73 -36.29 12.22
C ASP A 52 34.00 -37.49 13.13
N ASP A 53 33.59 -38.68 12.70
CA ASP A 53 33.73 -39.94 13.42
C ASP A 53 34.89 -40.81 12.90
N ARG A 54 35.80 -40.25 12.09
CA ARG A 54 37.01 -40.96 11.63
C ARG A 54 37.96 -41.20 12.81
N GLY A 55 37.73 -42.30 13.52
CA GLY A 55 38.48 -42.72 14.70
C GLY A 55 37.85 -42.21 16.00
N VAL A 56 38.17 -40.97 16.38
CA VAL A 56 37.60 -40.32 17.57
C VAL A 56 36.55 -39.32 17.12
N ILE A 57 35.34 -39.42 17.70
CA ILE A 57 34.27 -38.47 17.43
C ILE A 57 34.73 -37.05 17.77
N LYS A 58 34.82 -36.19 16.75
CA LYS A 58 35.11 -34.77 16.84
C LYS A 58 33.90 -33.97 16.44
N GLN A 59 33.67 -32.87 17.15
CA GLN A 59 32.62 -31.91 16.84
C GLN A 59 33.26 -30.55 16.57
N ILE A 60 32.94 -29.95 15.42
CA ILE A 60 33.46 -28.64 15.01
C ILE A 60 32.28 -27.69 14.82
N ALA A 61 32.07 -26.80 15.78
CA ALA A 61 31.08 -25.74 15.69
C ALA A 61 31.63 -24.51 14.96
N ARG A 62 30.85 -23.96 14.05
CA ARG A 62 31.10 -22.72 13.31
C ARG A 62 29.83 -21.90 13.20
N LYS A 63 30.01 -20.60 12.95
CA LYS A 63 28.95 -19.64 12.73
C LYS A 63 29.29 -18.83 11.49
N TYR A 64 28.36 -18.74 10.56
CA TYR A 64 28.50 -17.95 9.34
C TYR A 64 27.34 -16.99 9.18
N ASP A 65 27.64 -15.77 8.78
CA ASP A 65 26.63 -14.84 8.28
C ASP A 65 26.61 -14.94 6.75
N VAL A 66 25.41 -15.15 6.21
CA VAL A 66 25.16 -15.44 4.80
C VAL A 66 24.16 -14.42 4.30
N ASP A 67 24.58 -13.57 3.36
CA ASP A 67 23.65 -12.68 2.67
C ASP A 67 22.70 -13.53 1.82
N LEU A 68 21.40 -13.31 1.98
CA LEU A 68 20.38 -14.09 1.28
C LEU A 68 19.92 -13.36 0.03
N ASP A 69 19.10 -12.33 0.23
CA ASP A 69 18.51 -11.57 -0.84
C ASP A 69 18.18 -10.16 -0.35
N GLY A 70 17.81 -9.29 -1.27
CA GLY A 70 17.21 -8.05 -0.92
C GLY A 70 16.40 -7.46 -2.06
N GLY A 71 15.32 -6.79 -1.68
CA GLY A 71 14.51 -6.03 -2.62
C GLY A 71 14.02 -4.70 -2.05
N SER A 72 13.03 -4.18 -2.73
CA SER A 72 12.29 -2.98 -2.40
C SER A 72 11.10 -3.30 -1.47
N GLY A 73 10.52 -2.27 -0.89
CA GLY A 73 9.36 -2.36 -0.03
C GLY A 73 8.85 -0.98 0.31
N PHE A 74 7.81 -0.93 1.13
CA PHE A 74 7.23 0.34 1.57
C PHE A 74 6.65 0.24 2.98
N THR A 75 6.75 1.33 3.71
CA THR A 75 6.20 1.48 5.07
C THR A 75 4.71 1.78 4.98
N ILE A 76 3.88 1.04 5.71
CA ILE A 76 2.41 1.14 5.70
C ILE A 76 1.84 1.74 7.00
N THR A 77 2.64 1.79 8.06
CA THR A 77 2.25 2.42 9.32
C THR A 77 3.41 3.23 9.90
N PRO A 78 3.14 4.34 10.60
CA PRO A 78 4.20 5.26 11.01
C PRO A 78 5.09 4.71 12.12
N ASP A 79 4.66 3.63 12.78
CA ASP A 79 5.41 2.86 13.74
C ASP A 79 6.28 1.75 13.10
N GLY A 80 6.39 1.72 11.78
CA GLY A 80 7.37 0.89 11.07
C GLY A 80 6.90 -0.50 10.67
N VAL A 81 5.62 -0.66 10.31
CA VAL A 81 5.20 -1.86 9.56
C VAL A 81 5.57 -1.67 8.10
N VAL A 82 6.24 -2.65 7.52
CA VAL A 82 6.73 -2.65 6.14
C VAL A 82 6.13 -3.82 5.37
N VAL A 83 5.82 -3.60 4.10
CA VAL A 83 5.42 -4.66 3.16
C VAL A 83 6.50 -4.82 2.09
N THR A 84 6.81 -6.06 1.75
CA THR A 84 7.69 -6.47 0.64
C THR A 84 7.23 -7.81 0.06
N ALA A 85 7.93 -8.34 -0.95
CA ALA A 85 7.66 -9.69 -1.47
C ALA A 85 8.29 -10.77 -0.58
N THR A 86 7.65 -11.93 -0.48
CA THR A 86 8.14 -13.05 0.35
C THR A 86 9.54 -13.49 -0.04
N GLN A 87 9.85 -13.53 -1.33
CA GLN A 87 11.20 -13.87 -1.83
C GLN A 87 12.32 -12.99 -1.26
N VAL A 88 12.03 -11.76 -0.84
CA VAL A 88 13.02 -10.83 -0.29
C VAL A 88 13.50 -11.26 1.10
N VAL A 89 12.65 -11.95 1.87
CA VAL A 89 12.94 -12.38 3.24
C VAL A 89 12.97 -13.89 3.43
N GLN A 90 12.54 -14.64 2.41
CA GLN A 90 12.64 -16.09 2.31
C GLN A 90 13.25 -16.43 0.95
N SER A 91 14.58 -16.54 0.94
CA SER A 91 15.32 -16.95 -0.26
C SER A 91 15.02 -18.40 -0.61
N ALA A 92 14.96 -18.69 -1.91
CA ALA A 92 14.94 -20.07 -2.42
C ALA A 92 16.27 -20.81 -2.17
N GLN A 93 17.35 -20.06 -1.90
CA GLN A 93 18.66 -20.61 -1.58
C GLN A 93 18.69 -21.06 -0.12
N ASP A 94 19.13 -22.30 0.12
CA ASP A 94 19.25 -22.82 1.48
C ASP A 94 20.62 -22.44 2.09
N PRO A 95 20.68 -21.54 3.09
CA PRO A 95 21.94 -21.10 3.67
C PRO A 95 22.68 -22.23 4.40
N ARG A 96 22.02 -23.35 4.71
CA ARG A 96 22.67 -24.55 5.25
C ARG A 96 23.60 -25.20 4.24
N VAL A 97 23.27 -25.14 2.94
CA VAL A 97 24.16 -25.65 1.88
C VAL A 97 25.43 -24.83 1.80
N TYR A 98 25.32 -23.49 1.84
CA TYR A 98 26.47 -22.60 1.92
C TYR A 98 27.35 -22.90 3.15
N ALA A 99 26.73 -23.03 4.32
CA ALA A 99 27.44 -23.32 5.57
C ALA A 99 28.13 -24.70 5.53
N ALA A 100 27.47 -25.71 4.97
CA ALA A 100 28.01 -27.06 4.75
C ALA A 100 29.25 -27.01 3.86
N ASN A 101 29.14 -26.40 2.68
CA ASN A 101 30.24 -26.21 1.74
C ASN A 101 31.46 -25.56 2.41
N ARG A 102 31.21 -24.46 3.12
CA ARG A 102 32.25 -23.68 3.76
C ARG A 102 32.91 -24.42 4.92
N VAL A 103 32.14 -25.03 5.84
CA VAL A 103 32.73 -25.78 6.97
C VAL A 103 33.54 -26.97 6.49
N PHE A 104 33.08 -27.66 5.44
CA PHE A 104 33.75 -28.82 4.90
C PHE A 104 35.07 -28.44 4.21
N ALA A 105 35.07 -27.39 3.40
CA ALA A 105 36.28 -26.83 2.79
C ALA A 105 37.29 -26.38 3.86
N GLU A 106 36.83 -25.68 4.89
CA GLU A 106 37.69 -25.18 5.98
C GLU A 106 38.29 -26.30 6.83
N TYR A 107 37.53 -27.35 7.15
CA TYR A 107 37.97 -28.43 8.04
C TYR A 107 38.79 -29.51 7.31
N PHE A 108 38.29 -30.06 6.20
CA PHE A 108 38.98 -31.14 5.46
C PHE A 108 40.00 -30.62 4.44
N LYS A 109 40.10 -29.29 4.26
CA LYS A 109 41.01 -28.64 3.31
C LYS A 109 40.78 -29.06 1.85
N VAL A 110 39.52 -29.33 1.51
CA VAL A 110 39.07 -29.67 0.15
C VAL A 110 38.62 -28.42 -0.62
N LYS A 111 38.63 -28.49 -1.95
CA LYS A 111 38.21 -27.39 -2.82
C LYS A 111 36.71 -27.45 -3.08
N VAL A 112 35.91 -26.91 -2.15
CA VAL A 112 34.46 -26.73 -2.33
C VAL A 112 34.15 -25.23 -2.32
N PRO A 113 33.52 -24.67 -3.37
CA PRO A 113 33.10 -23.28 -3.38
C PRO A 113 32.07 -23.01 -2.26
N ALA A 114 32.22 -21.88 -1.56
CA ALA A 114 31.22 -21.40 -0.61
C ALA A 114 30.05 -20.76 -1.38
N ASP A 115 29.22 -21.59 -2.00
CA ASP A 115 28.00 -21.21 -2.71
C ASP A 115 26.79 -22.01 -2.20
N PHE A 116 25.63 -21.81 -2.80
CA PHE A 116 24.37 -22.48 -2.42
C PHE A 116 24.10 -23.77 -3.20
N LYS A 117 25.10 -24.31 -3.90
CA LYS A 117 24.97 -25.53 -4.71
C LYS A 117 25.57 -26.70 -3.96
N ARG A 118 24.98 -27.88 -4.15
CA ARG A 118 25.61 -29.12 -3.68
C ARG A 118 26.77 -29.46 -4.61
N HIS A 119 27.89 -29.81 -4.01
CA HIS A 119 29.09 -30.28 -4.69
C HIS A 119 29.38 -31.73 -4.33
N THR A 120 30.17 -32.38 -5.18
CA THR A 120 30.72 -33.72 -4.96
C THR A 120 32.23 -33.67 -4.81
N LEU A 121 32.83 -34.66 -4.16
CA LEU A 121 34.28 -34.81 -4.01
C LEU A 121 34.79 -36.10 -4.65
N ASP A 122 36.06 -36.10 -5.06
CA ASP A 122 36.70 -37.29 -5.65
C ASP A 122 36.96 -38.40 -4.62
N ASP A 123 37.19 -38.03 -3.35
CA ASP A 123 37.34 -38.98 -2.25
C ASP A 123 35.94 -39.48 -1.82
N PRO A 124 35.66 -40.79 -1.94
CA PRO A 124 34.31 -41.32 -1.71
C PRO A 124 33.87 -41.26 -0.24
N ASP A 125 34.80 -41.28 0.73
CA ASP A 125 34.44 -41.13 2.14
C ASP A 125 34.07 -39.67 2.44
N LEU A 126 34.89 -38.73 1.98
CA LEU A 126 34.62 -37.31 2.15
C LEU A 126 33.38 -36.85 1.38
N ASP A 127 33.16 -37.38 0.18
CA ASP A 127 31.96 -37.08 -0.60
C ASP A 127 30.70 -37.52 0.13
N ARG A 128 30.62 -38.78 0.56
CA ARG A 128 29.50 -39.30 1.35
C ARG A 128 29.21 -38.43 2.57
N ARG A 129 30.26 -37.98 3.27
CA ARG A 129 30.13 -37.11 4.44
C ARG A 129 29.65 -35.71 4.06
N LEU A 130 30.13 -35.13 2.96
CA LEU A 130 29.64 -33.85 2.46
C LEU A 130 28.16 -33.97 2.06
N GLN A 131 27.78 -35.05 1.38
CA GLN A 131 26.37 -35.31 1.03
C GLN A 131 25.50 -35.43 2.28
N GLY A 132 25.96 -36.13 3.33
CA GLY A 132 25.27 -36.21 4.62
C GLY A 132 25.27 -34.91 5.44
N CYS A 133 26.07 -33.91 5.06
CA CYS A 133 26.08 -32.59 5.70
C CYS A 133 24.99 -31.68 5.11
N TYR A 134 24.57 -31.92 3.87
CA TYR A 134 23.52 -31.15 3.22
C TYR A 134 22.13 -31.48 3.80
N PRO A 135 21.20 -30.51 3.79
CA PRO A 135 19.82 -30.74 4.19
C PRO A 135 19.09 -31.73 3.25
N PRO A 136 17.95 -32.34 3.64
CA PRO A 136 17.34 -32.27 4.97
C PRO A 136 18.21 -32.96 6.03
N GLN A 137 18.01 -32.59 7.30
CA GLN A 137 18.70 -33.29 8.40
C GLN A 137 18.02 -34.64 8.67
N GLU A 138 18.83 -35.68 8.70
CA GLU A 138 18.46 -37.07 8.95
C GLU A 138 19.29 -37.63 10.12
N SER A 139 18.97 -38.85 10.57
CA SER A 139 19.65 -39.46 11.72
C SER A 139 21.14 -39.77 11.48
N ASP A 140 21.54 -39.88 10.21
CA ASP A 140 22.92 -40.11 9.76
C ASP A 140 23.58 -38.84 9.22
N SER A 141 22.97 -37.66 9.43
CA SER A 141 23.58 -36.40 9.02
C SER A 141 24.92 -36.16 9.70
N THR A 142 25.90 -35.74 8.91
CA THR A 142 27.24 -35.39 9.40
C THR A 142 27.32 -33.94 9.87
N CYS A 143 26.25 -33.16 9.70
CA CYS A 143 26.15 -31.78 10.15
C CYS A 143 24.80 -31.49 10.83
N ILE A 144 24.86 -30.71 11.90
CA ILE A 144 23.70 -30.12 12.55
C ILE A 144 23.78 -28.62 12.34
N ALA A 145 22.79 -28.04 11.67
CA ALA A 145 22.72 -26.63 11.33
C ALA A 145 21.41 -26.00 11.82
N THR A 146 21.52 -24.84 12.47
CA THR A 146 20.40 -23.98 12.85
C THR A 146 20.53 -22.65 12.10
N VAL A 147 19.44 -22.19 11.50
CA VAL A 147 19.38 -20.96 10.71
C VAL A 147 18.56 -19.92 11.47
N THR A 148 19.07 -18.70 11.54
CA THR A 148 18.33 -17.53 12.05
C THR A 148 18.36 -16.44 10.98
N THR A 149 17.19 -16.12 10.43
CA THR A 149 17.04 -15.04 9.45
C THR A 149 17.02 -13.69 10.16
N ASN A 150 17.89 -12.78 9.73
CA ASN A 150 17.93 -11.39 10.14
C ASN A 150 17.41 -10.52 8.99
N VAL A 151 16.53 -9.57 9.29
CA VAL A 151 16.00 -8.63 8.30
C VAL A 151 16.33 -7.20 8.72
N THR A 152 16.86 -6.42 7.78
CA THR A 152 17.19 -5.01 7.98
C THR A 152 16.45 -4.15 6.95
N VAL A 153 15.77 -3.11 7.44
CA VAL A 153 15.02 -2.14 6.64
C VAL A 153 15.80 -0.83 6.57
N TYR A 154 16.08 -0.36 5.36
CA TYR A 154 16.73 0.93 5.10
C TYR A 154 15.69 1.90 4.52
N PRO A 155 15.09 2.78 5.35
CA PRO A 155 14.12 3.76 4.88
C PRO A 155 14.79 4.90 4.09
N TYR A 156 14.04 5.51 3.17
CA TYR A 156 14.51 6.66 2.42
C TYR A 156 14.54 7.94 3.27
N LEU A 157 15.71 8.18 3.88
CA LEU A 157 15.97 9.31 4.79
C LEU A 157 17.24 10.05 4.37
N ASP A 158 17.35 11.31 4.80
CA ASP A 158 18.55 12.14 4.61
C ASP A 158 18.90 12.91 5.89
N PRO A 159 20.03 12.62 6.57
CA PRO A 159 21.03 11.63 6.19
C PRO A 159 20.50 10.18 6.30
N PRO A 160 21.06 9.23 5.53
CA PRO A 160 20.67 7.83 5.61
C PRO A 160 21.03 7.23 6.97
N THR A 161 20.28 6.22 7.41
CA THR A 161 20.51 5.50 8.67
C THR A 161 21.33 4.23 8.44
N GLY A 162 21.85 3.64 9.53
CA GLY A 162 22.54 2.35 9.49
C GLY A 162 21.62 1.13 9.24
N GLY A 163 20.36 1.35 8.89
CA GLY A 163 19.33 0.31 8.81
C GLY A 163 18.60 0.11 10.13
N LEU A 164 17.37 -0.37 10.04
CA LEU A 164 16.47 -0.65 11.14
C LEU A 164 16.22 -2.16 11.21
N PRO A 165 16.53 -2.84 12.32
CA PRO A 165 16.23 -4.27 12.45
C PRO A 165 14.72 -4.48 12.38
N ALA A 166 14.30 -5.56 11.73
CA ALA A 166 12.89 -5.91 11.57
C ALA A 166 12.62 -7.38 11.86
N GLN A 167 11.45 -7.64 12.42
CA GLN A 167 10.90 -8.97 12.61
C GLN A 167 9.94 -9.29 11.46
N ILE A 168 10.00 -10.53 10.97
CA ILE A 168 9.00 -11.05 10.04
C ILE A 168 7.74 -11.39 10.84
N LEU A 169 6.62 -10.73 10.55
CA LEU A 169 5.33 -11.03 11.18
C LEU A 169 4.60 -12.15 10.45
N THR A 170 4.61 -12.10 9.12
CA THR A 170 4.05 -13.16 8.27
C THR A 170 4.70 -13.14 6.90
N THR A 171 4.68 -14.29 6.23
CA THR A 171 5.05 -14.48 4.83
C THR A 171 3.94 -15.24 4.12
N GLY A 172 3.84 -15.09 2.81
CA GLY A 172 2.94 -15.92 2.01
C GLY A 172 3.55 -17.27 1.67
N THR A 173 2.79 -18.07 0.92
CA THR A 173 3.19 -19.42 0.46
C THR A 173 3.88 -19.42 -0.89
N SER A 174 3.96 -18.28 -1.56
CA SER A 174 4.66 -18.12 -2.85
C SER A 174 5.70 -17.00 -2.77
N PRO A 175 6.75 -17.04 -3.62
CA PRO A 175 7.76 -15.97 -3.70
C PRO A 175 7.17 -14.58 -3.90
N ALA A 176 6.09 -14.47 -4.68
CA ALA A 176 5.42 -13.22 -5.01
C ALA A 176 4.48 -12.72 -3.90
N ALA A 177 3.98 -13.60 -3.03
CA ALA A 177 3.03 -13.23 -1.99
C ALA A 177 3.62 -12.19 -1.02
N PRO A 178 2.78 -11.36 -0.38
CA PRO A 178 3.27 -10.29 0.49
C PRO A 178 3.90 -10.86 1.77
N ALA A 179 5.03 -10.31 2.16
CA ALA A 179 5.59 -10.45 3.50
C ALA A 179 5.38 -9.16 4.28
N VAL A 180 4.96 -9.31 5.54
CA VAL A 180 4.74 -8.20 6.47
C VAL A 180 5.83 -8.22 7.52
N LEU A 181 6.52 -7.10 7.65
CA LEU A 181 7.64 -6.90 8.56
C LEU A 181 7.29 -5.83 9.59
N LYS A 182 7.90 -5.92 10.77
CA LYS A 182 7.81 -4.91 11.81
C LYS A 182 9.20 -4.49 12.23
N VAL A 183 9.54 -3.23 12.02
CA VAL A 183 10.75 -2.63 12.58
C VAL A 183 10.70 -2.73 14.11
N THR A 184 11.75 -3.30 14.70
CA THR A 184 11.86 -3.52 16.15
C THR A 184 12.57 -2.38 16.86
N LYS A 185 13.32 -1.54 16.11
CA LYS A 185 13.99 -0.35 16.63
C LYS A 185 13.97 0.80 15.62
N GLY A 186 13.68 2.01 16.07
CA GLY A 186 13.65 3.24 15.25
C GLY A 186 12.25 3.65 14.75
N GLY A 187 11.23 2.84 14.99
CA GLY A 187 9.82 3.14 14.69
C GLY A 187 9.01 3.67 15.89
N GLU A 188 9.61 3.75 17.09
CA GLU A 188 8.91 3.98 18.35
C GLU A 188 8.21 5.35 18.41
N LYS A 189 8.79 6.34 17.72
CA LYS A 189 8.26 7.71 17.66
C LYS A 189 7.07 7.87 16.71
N GLN A 190 6.63 6.80 16.04
CA GLN A 190 5.50 6.82 15.10
C GLN A 190 5.59 7.97 14.08
N SER A 191 6.78 8.14 13.51
CA SER A 191 7.11 9.24 12.61
C SER A 191 7.73 8.79 11.30
N LEU A 192 7.80 7.48 11.06
CA LEU A 192 8.27 6.99 9.75
C LEU A 192 7.23 7.39 8.70
N PRO A 193 7.65 7.96 7.56
CA PRO A 193 6.73 8.25 6.47
C PRO A 193 6.06 6.98 5.98
N THR A 194 4.81 7.09 5.53
CA THR A 194 4.02 5.94 5.06
C THR A 194 3.57 6.10 3.62
N ALA A 195 3.51 4.99 2.90
CA ALA A 195 2.89 4.89 1.60
C ALA A 195 1.38 4.67 1.74
N PRO A 196 0.52 5.53 1.17
CA PRO A 196 -0.91 5.28 1.10
C PRO A 196 -1.20 3.99 0.34
N LEU A 197 -1.93 3.05 0.95
CA LEU A 197 -2.34 1.80 0.31
C LEU A 197 -3.73 1.97 -0.30
N GLY A 198 -3.87 1.71 -1.60
CA GLY A 198 -5.15 1.64 -2.31
C GLY A 198 -5.95 0.39 -1.95
N THR A 199 -7.10 0.18 -2.58
CA THR A 199 -7.95 -1.00 -2.34
C THR A 199 -7.81 -2.06 -3.41
N THR A 200 -7.66 -1.66 -4.66
CA THR A 200 -7.55 -2.53 -5.83
C THR A 200 -6.92 -1.76 -6.99
N ILE A 201 -6.47 -2.47 -8.02
CA ILE A 201 -6.12 -1.89 -9.31
C ILE A 201 -7.44 -1.57 -10.03
N ALA A 202 -7.78 -0.29 -10.16
CA ALA A 202 -9.03 0.10 -10.81
C ALA A 202 -9.00 -0.23 -12.31
N GLY A 203 -10.16 -0.64 -12.85
CA GLY A 203 -10.32 -1.05 -14.26
C GLY A 203 -9.89 -0.01 -15.31
N SER A 204 -9.82 1.27 -14.91
CA SER A 204 -9.38 2.37 -15.79
C SER A 204 -7.88 2.62 -15.79
N ILE A 205 -7.11 1.95 -14.94
CA ILE A 205 -5.66 2.18 -14.81
C ILE A 205 -4.95 1.52 -15.98
N ALA A 206 -4.42 2.31 -16.91
CA ALA A 206 -3.68 1.81 -18.07
C ALA A 206 -2.17 1.62 -17.81
N SER A 207 -1.64 2.28 -16.78
CA SER A 207 -0.22 2.23 -16.41
C SER A 207 -0.04 2.44 -14.91
N LEU A 208 1.09 1.93 -14.40
CA LEU A 208 1.52 2.05 -13.01
C LEU A 208 2.96 2.56 -12.98
N ASP A 209 3.31 3.33 -11.97
CA ASP A 209 4.71 3.62 -11.68
C ASP A 209 5.28 2.54 -10.75
N VAL A 210 6.41 1.96 -11.17
CA VAL A 210 7.15 0.95 -10.43
C VAL A 210 8.25 1.65 -9.62
N MET A 211 8.10 1.69 -8.30
CA MET A 211 9.07 2.32 -7.41
C MET A 211 10.12 1.32 -6.92
N THR A 212 11.32 1.43 -7.46
CA THR A 212 12.42 0.48 -7.25
C THR A 212 13.58 1.11 -6.47
N LEU A 213 14.20 0.31 -5.60
CA LEU A 213 15.42 0.66 -4.87
C LEU A 213 16.55 -0.29 -5.22
N THR A 214 17.50 0.19 -6.03
CA THR A 214 18.65 -0.60 -6.49
C THR A 214 19.79 -0.67 -5.47
N GLY A 215 19.61 -0.06 -4.30
CA GLY A 215 20.57 0.00 -3.21
C GLY A 215 19.96 0.65 -1.98
N ARG A 216 20.79 0.90 -0.95
CA ARG A 216 20.36 1.56 0.27
C ARG A 216 20.00 3.03 -0.03
N PRO A 217 18.75 3.45 0.21
CA PRO A 217 18.29 4.77 -0.21
C PRO A 217 18.99 5.89 0.54
N SER A 218 19.23 6.99 -0.16
CA SER A 218 19.72 8.26 0.38
C SER A 218 19.38 9.39 -0.59
N ALA A 219 19.58 10.65 -0.22
CA ALA A 219 19.39 11.76 -1.16
C ALA A 219 20.23 11.62 -2.45
N LYS A 220 21.37 10.90 -2.41
CA LYS A 220 22.22 10.62 -3.59
C LYS A 220 21.79 9.39 -4.39
N LEU A 221 20.98 8.53 -3.78
CA LEU A 221 20.44 7.32 -4.39
C LEU A 221 18.95 7.22 -4.06
N PRO A 222 18.11 8.10 -4.67
CA PRO A 222 16.68 8.09 -4.43
C PRO A 222 16.02 6.84 -5.06
N PRO A 223 14.77 6.51 -4.67
CA PRO A 223 13.97 5.52 -5.40
C PRO A 223 13.87 5.88 -6.90
N LYS A 224 14.06 4.88 -7.76
CA LYS A 224 13.79 4.99 -9.20
C LYS A 224 12.29 4.77 -9.44
N LEU A 225 11.73 5.52 -10.38
CA LEU A 225 10.34 5.40 -10.80
C LEU A 225 10.29 5.09 -12.29
N ASP A 226 9.69 3.96 -12.61
CA ASP A 226 9.56 3.48 -13.97
C ASP A 226 8.09 3.22 -14.29
N THR A 227 7.52 3.96 -15.24
CA THR A 227 6.17 3.69 -15.70
C THR A 227 6.14 2.39 -16.50
N ALA A 228 5.14 1.54 -16.22
CA ALA A 228 4.87 0.30 -16.92
C ALA A 228 3.38 0.18 -17.26
N HIS A 229 3.08 -0.27 -18.47
CA HIS A 229 1.71 -0.35 -18.96
C HIS A 229 1.06 -1.71 -18.71
N LEU A 230 -0.21 -1.69 -18.31
CA LEU A 230 -1.05 -2.87 -18.11
C LEU A 230 -1.73 -3.29 -19.43
N ASP A 231 -2.02 -4.58 -19.56
CA ASP A 231 -2.81 -5.12 -20.65
C ASP A 231 -3.72 -6.27 -20.20
N PRO A 232 -5.05 -6.14 -20.31
CA PRO A 232 -5.78 -4.88 -20.55
C PRO A 232 -5.62 -3.89 -19.37
N PRO A 233 -6.06 -2.64 -19.48
CA PRO A 233 -6.14 -1.72 -18.34
C PRO A 233 -6.84 -2.35 -17.13
N GLY A 234 -6.31 -2.07 -15.94
CA GLY A 234 -6.78 -2.60 -14.66
C GLY A 234 -6.50 -4.09 -14.42
N SER A 235 -5.78 -4.75 -15.33
CA SER A 235 -5.37 -6.14 -15.15
C SER A 235 -4.19 -6.30 -14.18
N ARG A 236 -3.78 -7.55 -13.96
CA ARG A 236 -2.56 -7.91 -13.22
C ARG A 236 -1.40 -8.28 -14.14
N THR A 237 -1.51 -7.93 -15.42
CA THR A 237 -0.56 -8.31 -16.46
C THR A 237 -0.02 -7.07 -17.13
N PHE A 238 1.30 -6.99 -17.24
CA PHE A 238 1.95 -5.96 -18.03
C PHE A 238 1.91 -6.33 -19.52
N LYS A 239 1.98 -5.31 -20.38
CA LYS A 239 2.22 -5.51 -21.82
C LYS A 239 3.51 -6.28 -22.05
N ASP A 240 3.55 -7.04 -23.15
CA ASP A 240 4.69 -7.90 -23.46
C ASP A 240 5.99 -7.12 -23.71
N ASP A 241 5.90 -5.91 -24.26
CA ASP A 241 7.04 -5.01 -24.49
C ASP A 241 7.62 -4.42 -23.19
N GLU A 242 6.84 -4.36 -22.10
CA GLU A 242 7.30 -3.93 -20.77
C GLU A 242 8.06 -5.04 -20.01
N ARG A 243 7.83 -6.31 -20.36
CA ARG A 243 8.35 -7.46 -19.58
C ARG A 243 9.87 -7.47 -19.48
N ALA A 244 10.58 -7.15 -20.57
CA ALA A 244 12.05 -7.14 -20.58
C ALA A 244 12.61 -6.03 -19.67
N LYS A 245 12.00 -4.84 -19.70
CA LYS A 245 12.33 -3.73 -18.81
C LYS A 245 12.12 -4.12 -17.34
N LEU A 246 10.95 -4.69 -17.03
CA LEU A 246 10.60 -5.12 -15.67
C LEU A 246 11.51 -6.25 -15.17
N ALA A 247 11.89 -7.19 -16.04
CA ALA A 247 12.87 -8.22 -15.70
C ALA A 247 14.24 -7.61 -15.35
N GLY A 248 14.67 -6.56 -16.07
CA GLY A 248 15.87 -5.79 -15.72
C GLY A 248 15.75 -5.13 -14.35
N LEU A 249 14.62 -4.49 -14.04
CA LEU A 249 14.38 -3.90 -12.72
C LEU A 249 14.40 -4.96 -11.61
N LEU A 250 13.80 -6.13 -11.84
CA LEU A 250 13.81 -7.24 -10.88
C LEU A 250 15.23 -7.76 -10.60
N ALA A 251 16.08 -7.82 -11.61
CA ALA A 251 17.49 -8.17 -11.44
C ALA A 251 18.29 -7.09 -10.67
N GLU A 252 17.82 -5.85 -10.66
CA GLU A 252 18.44 -4.71 -9.96
C GLU A 252 17.88 -4.45 -8.55
N GLY A 253 16.98 -5.29 -8.02
CA GLY A 253 16.43 -5.14 -6.66
C GLY A 253 14.98 -4.64 -6.58
N ALA A 254 14.22 -4.74 -7.69
CA ALA A 254 12.78 -4.45 -7.68
C ALA A 254 11.85 -5.49 -7.03
N PRO A 255 12.25 -6.72 -6.60
CA PRO A 255 11.33 -7.55 -5.83
C PRO A 255 10.77 -6.80 -4.61
N GLY A 256 9.46 -6.78 -4.44
CA GLY A 256 8.76 -5.99 -3.43
C GLY A 256 8.57 -4.50 -3.78
N ALA A 257 8.93 -4.06 -4.98
CA ALA A 257 8.73 -2.67 -5.44
C ALA A 257 7.25 -2.29 -5.38
N ALA A 258 6.98 -1.05 -4.96
CA ALA A 258 5.60 -0.55 -4.92
C ALA A 258 5.11 -0.28 -6.34
N LEU A 259 3.88 -0.70 -6.63
CA LEU A 259 3.17 -0.32 -7.85
C LEU A 259 2.19 0.79 -7.52
N ILE A 260 2.38 1.96 -8.13
CA ILE A 260 1.68 3.20 -7.78
C ILE A 260 0.70 3.56 -8.89
N ASP A 261 -0.56 3.82 -8.50
CA ASP A 261 -1.53 4.51 -9.35
C ASP A 261 -1.20 6.01 -9.32
N ASP A 262 -0.64 6.55 -10.41
CA ASP A 262 -0.34 7.98 -10.54
C ASP A 262 -1.61 8.81 -10.26
N GLY A 263 -2.78 8.42 -10.78
CA GLY A 263 -4.00 9.21 -10.65
C GLY A 263 -4.45 9.47 -9.20
N LYS A 264 -4.11 8.58 -8.27
CA LYS A 264 -4.47 8.70 -6.85
C LYS A 264 -3.26 8.79 -5.91
N SER A 265 -2.06 8.62 -6.44
CA SER A 265 -0.80 8.54 -5.70
C SER A 265 -0.89 7.55 -4.52
N GLU A 266 -1.40 6.36 -4.80
CA GLU A 266 -1.55 5.26 -3.83
C GLU A 266 -0.91 3.98 -4.37
N VAL A 267 -0.38 3.16 -3.47
CA VAL A 267 0.15 1.85 -3.80
C VAL A 267 -1.03 0.91 -4.05
N VAL A 268 -1.13 0.39 -5.28
CA VAL A 268 -2.19 -0.55 -5.69
C VAL A 268 -1.69 -1.99 -5.80
N GLY A 269 -0.40 -2.22 -5.59
CA GLY A 269 0.19 -3.55 -5.52
C GLY A 269 1.69 -3.52 -5.25
N LEU A 270 2.32 -4.69 -5.32
CA LEU A 270 3.76 -4.86 -5.32
C LEU A 270 4.20 -5.73 -6.50
N LEU A 271 5.42 -5.51 -6.97
CA LEU A 271 6.06 -6.28 -8.03
C LEU A 271 6.91 -7.40 -7.42
N ALA A 272 6.84 -8.60 -7.98
CA ALA A 272 7.73 -9.71 -7.64
C ALA A 272 8.15 -10.49 -8.90
N GLY A 273 9.13 -11.38 -8.74
CA GLY A 273 9.71 -12.15 -9.84
C GLY A 273 11.24 -12.04 -9.91
N GLY A 274 11.79 -12.48 -11.03
CA GLY A 274 13.23 -12.46 -11.31
C GLY A 274 13.87 -13.84 -11.13
N GLY A 275 14.97 -14.09 -11.84
CA GLY A 275 15.56 -15.43 -11.93
C GLY A 275 14.53 -16.43 -12.47
N ASP A 276 14.29 -17.49 -11.71
CA ASP A 276 13.30 -18.52 -12.03
C ASP A 276 11.87 -18.19 -11.54
N VAL A 277 11.68 -17.05 -10.87
CA VAL A 277 10.37 -16.61 -10.37
C VAL A 277 9.64 -15.78 -11.43
N PRO A 278 8.41 -16.15 -11.83
CA PRO A 278 7.63 -15.38 -12.80
C PRO A 278 7.36 -13.95 -12.34
N LEU A 279 7.46 -13.01 -13.29
CA LEU A 279 7.00 -11.63 -13.12
C LEU A 279 5.53 -11.60 -12.71
N THR A 280 5.25 -11.13 -11.49
CA THR A 280 3.92 -11.18 -10.88
C THR A 280 3.57 -9.86 -10.22
N ILE A 281 2.31 -9.45 -10.37
CA ILE A 281 1.71 -8.36 -9.59
C ILE A 281 0.93 -8.97 -8.43
N THR A 282 1.32 -8.62 -7.21
CA THR A 282 0.51 -8.87 -6.02
C THR A 282 -0.29 -7.60 -5.69
N PRO A 283 -1.62 -7.62 -5.79
CA PRO A 283 -2.46 -6.44 -5.64
C PRO A 283 -2.64 -6.00 -4.19
N ALA A 284 -3.17 -4.78 -4.00
CA ALA A 284 -3.39 -4.18 -2.69
C ALA A 284 -4.39 -4.95 -1.79
N ASP A 285 -5.37 -5.65 -2.35
CA ASP A 285 -6.32 -6.47 -1.58
C ASP A 285 -5.66 -7.68 -0.92
N GLU A 286 -4.70 -8.32 -1.61
CA GLU A 286 -3.89 -9.40 -1.05
C GLU A 286 -2.95 -8.88 0.05
N ILE A 287 -2.34 -7.71 -0.16
CA ILE A 287 -1.52 -7.03 0.86
C ILE A 287 -2.36 -6.72 2.10
N ARG A 288 -3.57 -6.17 1.93
CA ARG A 288 -4.50 -5.90 3.03
C ARG A 288 -4.89 -7.17 3.76
N THR A 289 -5.15 -8.25 3.04
CA THR A 289 -5.48 -9.56 3.64
C THR A 289 -4.34 -10.05 4.54
N ALA A 290 -3.09 -9.96 4.08
CA ALA A 290 -1.92 -10.33 4.89
C ALA A 290 -1.75 -9.43 6.13
N LEU A 291 -1.96 -8.12 6.00
CA LEU A 291 -1.91 -7.18 7.12
C LEU A 291 -3.00 -7.46 8.16
N VAL A 292 -4.24 -7.68 7.72
CA VAL A 292 -5.37 -8.03 8.61
C VAL A 292 -5.12 -9.37 9.30
N GLY A 293 -4.53 -10.35 8.61
CA GLY A 293 -4.16 -11.65 9.17
C GLY A 293 -3.20 -11.55 10.36
N VAL A 294 -2.44 -10.46 10.48
CA VAL A 294 -1.56 -10.17 11.64
C VAL A 294 -2.07 -9.00 12.50
N GLY A 295 -3.35 -8.62 12.36
CA GLY A 295 -3.99 -7.60 13.18
C GLY A 295 -3.55 -6.16 12.88
N ILE A 296 -3.03 -5.88 11.69
CA ILE A 296 -2.52 -4.55 11.31
C ILE A 296 -3.48 -3.87 10.33
N THR A 297 -3.76 -2.59 10.60
CA THR A 297 -4.47 -1.72 9.66
C THR A 297 -3.54 -0.65 9.11
N PRO A 298 -3.45 -0.47 7.77
CA PRO A 298 -2.76 0.65 7.16
C PRO A 298 -3.21 1.99 7.74
N ARG A 299 -2.27 2.86 8.09
CA ARG A 299 -2.60 4.20 8.59
C ARG A 299 -1.47 5.17 8.35
N ARG A 300 -1.82 6.43 8.21
CA ARG A 300 -0.89 7.54 8.03
C ARG A 300 -0.50 8.16 9.36
N GLY A 301 0.74 8.64 9.45
CA GLY A 301 1.24 9.39 10.59
C GLY A 301 1.01 10.90 10.47
N PRO A 302 1.26 11.66 11.56
CA PRO A 302 1.18 13.13 11.52
C PRO A 302 2.10 13.76 10.47
N VAL A 303 3.28 13.17 10.26
CA VAL A 303 4.26 13.61 9.25
C VAL A 303 3.63 13.58 7.85
N ASP A 304 2.97 12.48 7.50
CA ASP A 304 2.37 12.30 6.17
C ASP A 304 1.25 13.32 5.91
N VAL A 305 0.45 13.65 6.94
CA VAL A 305 -0.66 14.60 6.83
C VAL A 305 -0.12 16.01 6.56
N VAL A 306 0.87 16.45 7.32
CA VAL A 306 1.48 17.78 7.11
C VAL A 306 2.18 17.85 5.75
N TYR A 307 2.86 16.77 5.36
CA TYR A 307 3.57 16.71 4.10
C TYR A 307 2.65 16.77 2.88
N GLU A 308 1.53 16.04 2.89
CA GLU A 308 0.54 16.11 1.80
C GLU A 308 -0.05 17.52 1.63
N ASN A 309 -0.28 18.23 2.74
CA ASN A 309 -0.73 19.62 2.66
C ASN A 309 0.31 20.53 2.00
N ALA A 310 1.59 20.26 2.21
CA ALA A 310 2.66 20.98 1.54
C ALA A 310 2.73 20.68 0.04
N LEU A 311 2.52 19.42 -0.36
CA LEU A 311 2.56 18.99 -1.76
C LEU A 311 1.56 19.75 -2.63
N ALA A 312 0.36 20.01 -2.12
CA ALA A 312 -0.65 20.78 -2.85
C ALA A 312 -0.13 22.17 -3.23
N SER A 313 0.54 22.88 -2.33
CA SER A 313 1.13 24.19 -2.62
C SER A 313 2.36 24.06 -3.54
N TYR A 314 3.21 23.06 -3.28
CA TYR A 314 4.44 22.84 -4.02
C TYR A 314 4.19 22.56 -5.51
N HIS A 315 3.30 21.61 -5.83
CA HIS A 315 2.98 21.25 -7.21
C HIS A 315 2.23 22.36 -7.98
N ASN A 316 1.47 23.20 -7.28
CA ASN A 316 0.84 24.39 -7.85
C ASN A 316 1.81 25.58 -8.02
N LYS A 317 3.11 25.37 -7.77
CA LYS A 317 4.16 26.40 -7.82
C LYS A 317 3.89 27.58 -6.87
N LEU A 318 3.17 27.35 -5.77
CA LEU A 318 2.94 28.33 -4.70
C LEU A 318 4.08 28.21 -3.69
N TYR A 319 5.31 28.47 -4.12
CA TYR A 319 6.52 28.13 -3.37
C TYR A 319 6.63 28.91 -2.05
N SER A 320 6.23 30.19 -2.02
CA SER A 320 6.15 30.96 -0.76
C SER A 320 5.19 30.35 0.26
N ASN A 321 4.12 29.69 -0.18
CA ASN A 321 3.15 29.03 0.69
C ASN A 321 3.62 27.63 1.11
N ALA A 322 4.31 26.91 0.22
CA ALA A 322 4.81 25.56 0.49
C ALA A 322 5.94 25.54 1.52
N ALA A 323 6.87 26.50 1.45
CA ALA A 323 8.07 26.55 2.30
C ALA A 323 7.79 26.44 3.82
N PRO A 324 6.91 27.24 4.45
CA PRO A 324 6.66 27.14 5.89
C PRO A 324 6.02 25.81 6.31
N VAL A 325 5.21 25.19 5.44
CA VAL A 325 4.60 23.88 5.73
C VAL A 325 5.65 22.75 5.63
N LEU A 326 6.55 22.81 4.64
CA LEU A 326 7.68 21.89 4.53
C LEU A 326 8.64 22.01 5.72
N GLU A 327 8.86 23.22 6.24
CA GLU A 327 9.59 23.39 7.51
C GLU A 327 8.90 22.71 8.69
N GLN A 328 7.56 22.72 8.72
CA GLN A 328 6.79 21.99 9.73
C GLN A 328 6.95 20.47 9.59
N VAL A 329 7.01 19.94 8.36
CA VAL A 329 7.33 18.52 8.11
C VAL A 329 8.69 18.18 8.72
N LEU A 330 9.72 19.00 8.45
CA LEU A 330 11.07 18.78 8.97
C LEU A 330 11.17 18.99 10.49
N LYS A 331 10.28 19.77 11.12
CA LYS A 331 10.18 19.81 12.59
C LYS A 331 9.66 18.49 13.16
N LEU A 332 8.74 17.82 12.47
CA LEU A 332 8.23 16.51 12.89
C LEU A 332 9.19 15.37 12.56
N ARG A 333 9.88 15.46 11.42
CA ARG A 333 10.81 14.46 10.90
C ARG A 333 12.00 15.15 10.19
N PRO A 334 13.07 15.51 10.94
CA PRO A 334 14.19 16.29 10.41
C PRO A 334 14.96 15.63 9.25
N ASP A 335 14.90 14.31 9.17
CA ASP A 335 15.55 13.44 8.19
C ASP A 335 14.64 13.05 7.02
N HIS A 336 13.50 13.74 6.84
CA HIS A 336 12.57 13.48 5.75
C HIS A 336 13.14 13.95 4.39
N ALA A 337 13.76 13.03 3.64
CA ALA A 337 14.51 13.32 2.41
C ALA A 337 13.73 14.16 1.37
N VAL A 338 12.50 13.75 1.04
CA VAL A 338 11.73 14.44 -0.03
C VAL A 338 11.29 15.85 0.38
N ALA A 339 10.79 16.01 1.61
CA ALA A 339 10.45 17.33 2.17
C ALA A 339 11.66 18.26 2.25
N ALA A 340 12.85 17.76 2.59
CA ALA A 340 14.08 18.54 2.59
C ALA A 340 14.42 19.07 1.19
N ASP A 341 14.32 18.22 0.16
CA ASP A 341 14.55 18.63 -1.22
C ASP A 341 13.51 19.64 -1.72
N HIS A 342 12.22 19.36 -1.49
CA HIS A 342 11.15 20.30 -1.83
C HIS A 342 11.29 21.63 -1.11
N LEU A 343 11.75 21.64 0.15
CA LEU A 343 11.96 22.88 0.89
C LEU A 343 13.08 23.71 0.26
N ARG A 344 14.17 23.06 -0.13
CA ARG A 344 15.29 23.71 -0.83
C ARG A 344 14.81 24.36 -2.12
N VAL A 345 14.03 23.66 -2.93
CA VAL A 345 13.44 24.20 -4.17
C VAL A 345 12.45 25.32 -3.87
N ALA A 346 11.55 25.14 -2.91
CA ALA A 346 10.55 26.14 -2.55
C ALA A 346 11.21 27.44 -2.06
N LYS A 347 12.23 27.35 -1.20
CA LYS A 347 13.00 28.53 -0.74
C LYS A 347 13.73 29.23 -1.88
N ALA A 348 14.32 28.49 -2.80
CA ALA A 348 15.02 29.07 -3.95
C ALA A 348 14.07 29.80 -4.92
N LYS A 349 12.82 29.32 -5.04
CA LYS A 349 11.83 29.86 -5.98
C LYS A 349 10.84 30.83 -5.35
N ALA A 350 10.70 30.87 -4.03
CA ALA A 350 9.80 31.77 -3.33
C ALA A 350 10.05 33.23 -3.72
N GLY A 351 8.98 33.95 -4.08
CA GLY A 351 9.07 35.36 -4.49
C GLY A 351 9.63 35.60 -5.90
N THR A 352 10.05 34.55 -6.62
CA THR A 352 10.52 34.66 -8.01
C THR A 352 9.35 34.63 -9.00
N ALA A 353 9.62 34.83 -10.30
CA ALA A 353 8.61 34.70 -11.35
C ALA A 353 8.04 33.28 -11.49
N GLU A 354 8.76 32.26 -10.99
CA GLU A 354 8.27 30.88 -10.96
C GLU A 354 7.28 30.63 -9.83
N ASP A 355 7.23 31.51 -8.82
CA ASP A 355 6.27 31.43 -7.72
C ASP A 355 4.94 32.10 -8.11
N SER A 356 3.95 31.25 -8.38
CA SER A 356 2.59 31.71 -8.71
C SER A 356 1.95 32.52 -7.59
N GLY A 357 2.37 32.33 -6.33
CA GLY A 357 1.89 33.10 -5.17
C GLY A 357 2.48 34.51 -5.07
N ALA A 358 3.61 34.76 -5.75
CA ALA A 358 4.26 36.07 -5.79
C ALA A 358 3.67 37.01 -6.85
N LYS A 359 2.78 36.50 -7.73
CA LYS A 359 1.99 37.34 -8.63
C LYS A 359 1.08 38.21 -7.77
N ARG A 360 1.50 39.47 -7.55
CA ARG A 360 0.60 40.50 -7.01
C ARG A 360 -0.70 40.40 -7.81
N PRO A 361 -1.87 40.32 -7.15
CA PRO A 361 -3.13 40.45 -7.87
C PRO A 361 -3.00 41.75 -8.65
N THR A 362 -3.04 41.64 -9.97
CA THR A 362 -3.16 42.81 -10.85
C THR A 362 -4.39 43.51 -10.33
N ARG A 363 -4.17 44.63 -9.63
CA ARG A 363 -5.24 45.51 -9.17
C ARG A 363 -6.16 45.65 -10.39
N PRO A 364 -7.45 45.29 -10.30
CA PRO A 364 -8.32 45.39 -11.46
C PRO A 364 -8.13 46.80 -11.98
N VAL A 365 -7.56 46.93 -13.18
CA VAL A 365 -7.59 48.18 -13.90
C VAL A 365 -9.08 48.45 -13.96
N GLN A 366 -9.54 49.48 -13.25
CA GLN A 366 -10.90 49.96 -13.40
C GLN A 366 -11.05 50.13 -14.90
N ALA A 367 -11.78 49.21 -15.52
CA ALA A 367 -12.15 49.34 -16.91
C ALA A 367 -12.91 50.66 -16.93
N GLU A 368 -12.28 51.67 -17.50
CA GLU A 368 -12.88 52.96 -17.74
C GLU A 368 -14.18 52.64 -18.47
N GLN A 369 -15.31 52.85 -17.78
CA GLN A 369 -16.61 52.45 -18.32
C GLN A 369 -16.70 53.07 -19.72
N PRO A 370 -16.78 52.24 -20.79
CA PRO A 370 -17.09 52.81 -22.08
C PRO A 370 -18.47 53.43 -21.91
N LYS A 371 -18.55 54.75 -22.08
CA LYS A 371 -19.81 55.48 -22.13
C LYS A 371 -20.61 54.87 -23.29
N SER A 372 -21.46 53.90 -22.95
CA SER A 372 -22.32 53.21 -23.88
C SER A 372 -23.45 54.15 -24.26
N SER A 373 -23.24 54.95 -25.30
CA SER A 373 -24.34 55.59 -26.04
C SER A 373 -25.04 54.52 -26.89
N VAL A 374 -25.74 53.58 -26.25
CA VAL A 374 -26.58 52.61 -26.95
C VAL A 374 -28.03 53.07 -26.78
N SER A 375 -28.61 53.48 -27.90
CA SER A 375 -29.99 53.97 -28.00
C SER A 375 -30.99 52.95 -27.43
N PRO A 376 -31.99 53.37 -26.64
CA PRO A 376 -32.96 52.50 -25.97
C PRO A 376 -33.89 51.71 -26.93
N LEU A 377 -33.75 51.89 -28.25
CA LEU A 377 -34.60 51.26 -29.26
C LEU A 377 -34.22 49.80 -29.59
N VAL A 378 -33.01 49.34 -29.23
CA VAL A 378 -32.55 47.97 -29.54
C VAL A 378 -33.16 46.93 -28.58
N TRP A 379 -33.55 47.31 -27.37
CA TRP A 379 -34.14 46.40 -26.39
C TRP A 379 -35.59 46.00 -26.68
N ALA A 380 -36.32 46.77 -27.49
CA ALA A 380 -37.70 46.46 -27.85
C ALA A 380 -37.83 45.35 -28.91
N ALA A 381 -36.83 45.17 -29.79
CA ALA A 381 -36.87 44.16 -30.85
C ALA A 381 -36.38 42.77 -30.38
N GLY A 382 -35.41 42.73 -29.46
CA GLY A 382 -34.86 41.46 -28.94
C GLY A 382 -35.82 40.70 -28.01
N GLY A 383 -36.64 41.41 -27.23
CA GLY A 383 -37.57 40.80 -26.28
C GLY A 383 -38.72 40.03 -26.94
N VAL A 384 -39.17 40.46 -28.13
CA VAL A 384 -40.30 39.83 -28.84
C VAL A 384 -39.90 38.48 -29.44
N VAL A 385 -38.66 38.35 -29.95
CA VAL A 385 -38.17 37.11 -30.55
C VAL A 385 -38.02 35.99 -29.52
N VAL A 386 -37.54 36.31 -28.31
CA VAL A 386 -37.38 35.34 -27.22
C VAL A 386 -38.74 34.85 -26.69
N LEU A 387 -39.73 35.74 -26.61
CA LEU A 387 -41.09 35.37 -26.19
C LEU A 387 -41.80 34.47 -27.23
N VAL A 388 -41.64 34.73 -28.52
CA VAL A 388 -42.22 33.88 -29.58
C VAL A 388 -41.60 32.48 -29.56
N LEU A 389 -40.28 32.37 -29.38
CA LEU A 389 -39.60 31.07 -29.30
C LEU A 389 -40.02 30.25 -28.07
N LEU A 390 -40.25 30.92 -26.92
CA LEU A 390 -40.76 30.25 -25.72
C LEU A 390 -42.21 29.76 -25.89
N VAL A 391 -43.07 30.52 -26.55
CA VAL A 391 -44.46 30.10 -26.82
C VAL A 391 -44.51 28.90 -27.77
N VAL A 392 -43.68 28.87 -28.81
CA VAL A 392 -43.60 27.72 -29.74
C VAL A 392 -43.06 26.47 -29.03
N GLY A 393 -42.07 26.60 -28.15
CA GLY A 393 -41.55 25.49 -27.35
C GLY A 393 -42.61 24.87 -26.43
N VAL A 394 -43.43 25.68 -25.77
CA VAL A 394 -44.50 25.21 -24.88
C VAL A 394 -45.64 24.53 -25.64
N VAL A 395 -45.99 25.00 -26.85
CA VAL A 395 -47.04 24.39 -27.69
C VAL A 395 -46.61 23.04 -28.25
N LEU A 396 -45.34 22.88 -28.63
CA LEU A 396 -44.82 21.59 -29.13
C LEU A 396 -44.69 20.54 -28.01
N LEU A 397 -44.36 20.95 -26.79
CA LEU A 397 -44.34 20.06 -25.62
C LEU A 397 -45.75 19.60 -25.20
N ARG A 398 -46.76 20.49 -25.27
CA ARG A 398 -48.16 20.11 -24.97
C ARG A 398 -48.79 19.17 -26.01
N ARG A 399 -48.34 19.20 -27.27
CA ARG A 399 -48.83 18.27 -28.31
C ARG A 399 -48.34 16.83 -28.15
N ARG A 400 -47.20 16.60 -27.51
CA ARG A 400 -46.68 15.23 -27.27
C ARG A 400 -47.37 14.51 -26.12
N SER A 401 -47.94 15.24 -25.15
CA SER A 401 -48.62 14.65 -23.98
C SER A 401 -50.08 14.24 -24.21
N ALA A 402 -50.64 14.46 -25.41
CA ALA A 402 -52.04 14.14 -25.74
C ALA A 402 -52.22 12.89 -26.62
N ALA A 403 -51.15 12.17 -26.96
CA ALA A 403 -51.21 10.97 -27.81
C ALA A 403 -51.16 9.64 -27.04
N ASP A 404 -50.80 9.63 -25.76
CA ASP A 404 -50.78 8.42 -24.93
C ASP A 404 -51.86 8.49 -23.85
N ARG A 405 -53.11 8.21 -24.24
CA ARG A 405 -54.19 7.70 -23.37
C ARG A 405 -55.47 7.46 -24.19
N ALA A 406 -55.61 6.25 -24.71
CA ALA A 406 -56.90 5.64 -25.01
C ALA A 406 -56.78 4.12 -24.88
N ALA A 407 -57.11 3.60 -23.69
CA ALA A 407 -57.65 2.25 -23.54
C ALA A 407 -59.13 2.25 -23.96
N PRO A 408 -59.74 1.09 -24.29
CA PRO A 408 -60.73 0.52 -23.35
C PRO A 408 -60.70 -1.03 -23.33
N GLU A 409 -60.74 -1.67 -22.16
CA GLU A 409 -61.89 -2.07 -21.31
C GLU A 409 -62.79 -3.21 -21.85
N PRO A 410 -63.30 -4.10 -20.96
CA PRO A 410 -63.75 -5.46 -21.26
C PRO A 410 -65.27 -5.60 -21.41
N GLN A 411 -65.72 -6.73 -21.97
CA GLN A 411 -67.08 -7.23 -21.79
C GLN A 411 -67.09 -8.76 -21.59
N ASP A 412 -67.74 -9.16 -20.49
CA ASP A 412 -68.26 -10.49 -20.20
C ASP A 412 -69.37 -10.89 -21.19
N LEU A 413 -69.48 -12.20 -21.48
CA LEU A 413 -70.67 -13.04 -21.20
C LEU A 413 -70.58 -14.45 -21.83
N ALA A 414 -70.47 -15.43 -20.93
CA ALA A 414 -71.25 -16.69 -20.81
C ALA A 414 -71.45 -17.71 -21.96
N HIS A 415 -71.48 -18.98 -21.51
CA HIS A 415 -72.15 -20.20 -22.00
C HIS A 415 -71.33 -21.33 -22.67
N ALA A 416 -71.38 -22.48 -21.96
CA ALA A 416 -71.72 -23.84 -22.42
C ALA A 416 -70.62 -24.93 -22.42
N ASP A 417 -70.82 -25.88 -21.50
CA ASP A 417 -70.71 -27.35 -21.58
C ASP A 417 -69.71 -28.02 -22.55
N ALA A 418 -68.87 -28.92 -22.02
CA ALA A 418 -69.01 -30.39 -22.21
C ALA A 418 -67.76 -31.20 -21.81
N HIS A 419 -67.98 -32.15 -20.89
CA HIS A 419 -67.54 -33.56 -20.88
C HIS A 419 -66.06 -34.03 -20.81
N HIS A 420 -65.88 -34.98 -19.86
CA HIS A 420 -64.99 -36.17 -19.83
C HIS A 420 -63.48 -35.96 -19.61
N ASP A 421 -62.75 -36.76 -18.81
CA ASP A 421 -63.02 -37.92 -17.96
C ASP A 421 -61.76 -38.19 -17.12
N ALA A 422 -61.96 -38.84 -15.95
CA ALA A 422 -61.11 -39.87 -15.32
C ALA A 422 -59.63 -39.56 -15.00
N TYR A 423 -59.02 -39.89 -13.87
CA TYR A 423 -59.30 -40.52 -12.58
C TYR A 423 -57.91 -40.54 -11.84
N PRO A 424 -57.80 -40.94 -10.56
CA PRO A 424 -56.98 -40.27 -9.56
C PRO A 424 -56.08 -41.30 -8.79
N VAL A 425 -55.81 -41.00 -7.51
CA VAL A 425 -55.51 -41.92 -6.38
C VAL A 425 -54.02 -42.12 -6.08
N SER A 426 -53.51 -42.17 -4.84
CA SER A 426 -53.91 -41.78 -3.47
C SER A 426 -52.72 -42.14 -2.56
N HIS A 427 -52.50 -41.39 -1.48
CA HIS A 427 -51.84 -41.90 -0.25
C HIS A 427 -52.84 -42.81 0.54
N PRO A 428 -52.60 -43.39 1.74
CA PRO A 428 -51.42 -43.44 2.66
C PRO A 428 -51.18 -44.82 3.36
N SER A 429 -50.26 -44.80 4.35
CA SER A 429 -50.31 -45.44 5.69
C SER A 429 -49.76 -46.86 5.96
N GLY A 430 -48.86 -46.93 6.96
CA GLY A 430 -49.02 -47.82 8.13
C GLY A 430 -47.87 -48.77 8.52
N GLY A 431 -47.20 -48.50 9.67
CA GLY A 431 -46.59 -49.43 10.67
C GLY A 431 -45.53 -50.46 10.20
N SER A 432 -44.56 -50.95 10.98
CA SER A 432 -44.26 -50.92 12.42
C SER A 432 -42.96 -51.72 12.67
N ALA A 433 -42.22 -51.35 13.74
CA ALA A 433 -41.32 -52.16 14.59
C ALA A 433 -39.99 -52.75 14.05
N GLY A 434 -38.90 -52.50 14.78
CA GLY A 434 -37.61 -53.19 14.65
C GLY A 434 -36.46 -52.52 15.42
N GLU A 435 -35.93 -53.24 16.40
CA GLU A 435 -34.99 -52.87 17.47
C GLU A 435 -33.49 -52.79 17.06
N ALA A 436 -32.67 -52.26 17.98
CA ALA A 436 -31.22 -52.49 18.20
C ALA A 436 -30.16 -51.49 17.66
N GLY A 437 -29.53 -50.76 18.59
CA GLY A 437 -28.10 -50.91 18.95
C GLY A 437 -26.98 -50.46 18.00
N ASP A 438 -26.29 -49.39 18.42
CA ASP A 438 -24.81 -49.25 18.48
C ASP A 438 -23.97 -49.19 17.18
N ALA A 439 -22.76 -48.63 17.34
CA ALA A 439 -21.63 -48.50 16.41
C ALA A 439 -21.60 -47.27 15.47
N GLY A 440 -20.62 -46.39 15.74
CA GLY A 440 -20.12 -45.41 14.76
C GLY A 440 -19.43 -46.09 13.56
N PRO A 441 -18.95 -45.28 12.59
CA PRO A 441 -17.49 -45.21 12.46
C PRO A 441 -16.96 -43.80 12.16
N SER A 442 -15.95 -43.44 12.95
CA SER A 442 -14.81 -42.56 12.62
C SER A 442 -14.12 -42.95 11.31
N TRP A 443 -13.59 -41.99 10.52
CA TRP A 443 -12.34 -42.02 9.69
C TRP A 443 -12.23 -40.68 8.90
N PRO A 444 -11.04 -40.14 8.56
CA PRO A 444 -9.85 -39.87 9.40
C PRO A 444 -9.33 -38.41 9.25
N PRO A 445 -8.35 -37.96 10.08
CA PRO A 445 -7.58 -36.74 9.87
C PRO A 445 -6.19 -37.02 9.28
N TYR A 446 -5.72 -36.18 8.34
CA TYR A 446 -4.31 -36.09 7.95
C TYR A 446 -3.80 -34.68 8.30
N ALA A 447 -2.96 -34.59 9.33
CA ALA A 447 -1.53 -34.31 9.22
C ALA A 447 -1.19 -32.81 9.28
N VAL A 448 -1.29 -32.26 10.49
CA VAL A 448 -0.58 -31.04 10.90
C VAL A 448 0.80 -31.47 11.39
N THR A 449 1.86 -31.05 10.71
CA THR A 449 3.23 -31.10 11.23
C THR A 449 3.34 -30.17 12.43
N ARG A 450 3.40 -30.76 13.63
CA ARG A 450 3.69 -30.06 14.88
C ARG A 450 5.15 -29.64 14.89
N VAL A 451 5.36 -28.34 15.10
CA VAL A 451 6.60 -27.75 15.59
C VAL A 451 6.84 -28.28 17.00
N PHE A 452 7.96 -28.98 17.22
CA PHE A 452 8.39 -29.35 18.56
C PHE A 452 8.89 -28.13 19.32
N GLY A 453 8.40 -27.98 20.55
CA GLY A 453 8.78 -26.93 21.47
C GLY A 453 10.23 -27.07 21.93
N ALA A 454 10.88 -25.91 22.08
CA ALA A 454 12.14 -25.78 22.77
C ALA A 454 11.88 -25.86 24.28
N GLU A 455 12.06 -27.05 24.85
CA GLU A 455 12.20 -27.21 26.30
C GLU A 455 13.64 -26.83 26.69
N ALA A 456 13.75 -25.86 27.59
CA ALA A 456 15.01 -25.32 28.07
C ALA A 456 15.83 -26.40 28.81
N ALA A 457 16.93 -26.84 28.20
CA ALA A 457 17.92 -27.67 28.87
C ALA A 457 18.71 -26.83 29.89
N ARG A 458 18.51 -27.18 31.17
CA ARG A 458 19.31 -26.73 32.32
C ARG A 458 20.76 -27.22 32.18
N SER A 459 21.71 -26.32 32.46
CA SER A 459 23.12 -26.67 32.63
C SER A 459 23.34 -27.46 33.95
N PRO A 460 24.29 -28.41 34.01
CA PRO A 460 24.70 -29.02 35.27
C PRO A 460 25.74 -28.11 35.95
N GLU A 461 25.36 -27.54 37.09
CA GLU A 461 26.27 -26.75 37.92
C GLU A 461 26.94 -27.63 38.98
N VAL A 462 28.24 -27.38 39.11
CA VAL A 462 29.23 -28.13 39.89
C VAL A 462 29.02 -27.89 41.39
N MET A 463 29.01 -28.99 42.13
CA MET A 463 28.85 -29.04 43.58
C MET A 463 30.12 -28.60 44.32
N ARG A 464 30.04 -27.64 45.24
CA ARG A 464 30.97 -27.46 46.37
C ARG A 464 30.30 -26.70 47.56
N PRO A 465 30.79 -26.89 48.81
CA PRO A 465 29.95 -26.89 50.00
C PRO A 465 29.88 -25.56 50.77
N ALA A 466 28.90 -25.54 51.68
CA ALA A 466 28.48 -24.45 52.57
C ALA A 466 29.53 -23.99 53.61
N PRO A 467 29.31 -22.78 54.16
CA PRO A 467 29.47 -22.59 55.60
C PRO A 467 28.22 -22.01 56.28
N SER A 468 28.10 -22.43 57.52
CA SER A 468 27.10 -22.19 58.56
C SER A 468 27.21 -20.84 59.27
N GLY A 469 26.06 -20.33 59.78
CA GLY A 469 25.99 -19.49 61.00
C GLY A 469 25.20 -18.17 60.86
N GLY A 470 24.00 -18.08 61.46
CA GLY A 470 23.22 -16.83 61.66
C GLY A 470 23.74 -15.97 62.83
N PRO A 471 22.90 -15.18 63.57
CA PRO A 471 21.48 -14.84 63.37
C PRO A 471 21.05 -13.36 63.67
N ALA A 472 19.77 -13.07 63.37
CA ALA A 472 18.79 -12.24 64.13
C ALA A 472 18.65 -10.69 64.00
N ALA A 473 17.37 -10.28 64.12
CA ALA A 473 16.77 -8.97 64.49
C ALA A 473 16.72 -7.85 63.41
N GLN A 474 15.66 -7.06 63.19
CA GLN A 474 14.37 -6.77 63.84
C GLN A 474 13.47 -5.96 62.85
N THR A 475 12.14 -6.19 62.87
CA THR A 475 11.05 -5.23 62.51
C THR A 475 10.80 -4.27 63.71
N PRO A 476 9.93 -3.22 63.69
CA PRO A 476 8.76 -2.92 62.83
C PRO A 476 8.55 -1.41 62.48
N VAL A 477 7.46 -1.06 61.77
CA VAL A 477 6.39 -0.14 62.21
C VAL A 477 5.49 0.28 61.03
N ASP A 478 4.20 0.20 61.31
CA ASP A 478 2.98 0.52 60.57
C ASP A 478 2.61 2.01 60.68
N SER A 479 1.93 2.59 59.68
CA SER A 479 1.13 3.83 59.79
C SER A 479 0.31 4.09 58.52
N SER A 480 -0.97 3.74 58.58
CA SER A 480 -2.04 4.27 57.69
C SER A 480 -2.54 5.63 58.18
N PRO A 481 -3.15 6.45 57.31
CA PRO A 481 -4.26 7.32 57.72
C PRO A 481 -5.55 7.10 56.89
N PRO A 482 -6.74 7.30 57.51
CA PRO A 482 -8.04 7.15 56.85
C PRO A 482 -8.51 8.46 56.22
N GLY A 483 -9.28 8.38 55.14
CA GLY A 483 -9.90 9.55 54.52
C GLY A 483 -10.90 9.19 53.44
N GLY A 484 -12.15 8.96 53.84
CA GLY A 484 -13.29 8.84 52.93
C GLY A 484 -13.82 10.23 52.56
N HIS A 485 -14.07 10.43 51.27
CA HIS A 485 -14.95 11.50 50.77
C HIS A 485 -15.90 10.95 49.72
N SER A 486 -17.19 11.14 50.00
CA SER A 486 -18.35 10.85 49.17
C SER A 486 -18.42 11.80 47.98
N HIS A 487 -18.67 11.25 46.79
CA HIS A 487 -19.07 12.03 45.61
C HIS A 487 -20.53 12.48 45.72
N PRO A 488 -20.87 13.75 45.39
CA PRO A 488 -22.25 14.17 45.22
C PRO A 488 -22.82 13.69 43.86
N PRO A 489 -24.14 13.49 43.74
CA PRO A 489 -24.78 13.07 42.50
C PRO A 489 -24.86 14.20 41.45
N ASP A 490 -24.66 13.82 40.19
CA ASP A 490 -24.81 14.66 39.00
C ASP A 490 -26.26 15.15 38.81
N PRO A 491 -26.49 16.44 38.46
CA PRO A 491 -27.81 16.93 38.10
C PRO A 491 -28.15 16.65 36.63
N SER A 492 -29.33 16.04 36.42
CA SER A 492 -29.97 15.86 35.11
C SER A 492 -30.17 17.18 34.33
N PRO A 493 -30.11 17.17 32.98
CA PRO A 493 -30.36 18.36 32.18
C PRO A 493 -31.86 18.68 32.04
N PRO A 494 -32.24 19.96 31.91
CA PRO A 494 -33.63 20.38 31.81
C PRO A 494 -34.22 20.14 30.41
N GLN A 495 -35.47 19.70 30.40
CA GLN A 495 -36.32 19.60 29.21
C GLN A 495 -36.83 20.98 28.76
N GLY A 496 -36.91 21.16 27.43
CA GLY A 496 -37.99 21.93 26.79
C GLY A 496 -37.67 23.36 26.34
N ARG A 497 -37.38 23.53 25.04
CA ARG A 497 -37.87 24.66 24.23
C ARG A 497 -38.10 24.23 22.78
N SER A 498 -39.33 24.44 22.31
CA SER A 498 -39.78 24.23 20.94
C SER A 498 -39.23 25.31 20.00
N TYR A 499 -38.63 24.91 18.88
CA TYR A 499 -38.30 25.79 17.76
C TYR A 499 -39.29 25.58 16.59
N PRO A 500 -39.57 26.62 15.78
CA PRO A 500 -40.51 26.56 14.65
C PRO A 500 -39.94 25.75 13.46
N PRO A 501 -40.80 25.27 12.55
CA PRO A 501 -40.37 24.41 11.45
C PRO A 501 -39.62 25.20 10.37
N ASP A 502 -38.41 24.77 10.05
CA ASP A 502 -37.57 25.31 8.98
C ASP A 502 -37.86 24.60 7.65
N LEU A 503 -37.97 25.41 6.58
CA LEU A 503 -38.28 25.01 5.21
C LEU A 503 -37.00 24.48 4.52
N SER A 504 -36.80 23.16 4.54
CA SER A 504 -35.70 22.53 3.77
C SER A 504 -36.10 22.26 2.30
N PRO A 505 -35.26 22.58 1.30
CA PRO A 505 -35.39 22.05 -0.06
C PRO A 505 -34.95 20.57 -0.14
N PRO A 506 -35.30 19.86 -1.23
CA PRO A 506 -35.23 18.40 -1.28
C PRO A 506 -33.80 17.86 -1.26
N ARG A 507 -33.62 16.72 -0.58
CA ARG A 507 -32.37 15.96 -0.45
C ARG A 507 -31.94 15.38 -1.81
N GLY A 508 -30.74 15.75 -2.25
CA GLY A 508 -30.04 15.09 -3.35
C GLY A 508 -28.69 15.74 -3.65
N GLN A 509 -27.61 15.04 -3.29
CA GLN A 509 -26.19 15.42 -3.46
C GLN A 509 -25.68 16.55 -2.55
N ALA A 510 -24.99 16.16 -1.48
CA ALA A 510 -24.18 17.08 -0.69
C ALA A 510 -23.05 17.64 -1.57
N GLN A 511 -23.18 18.90 -1.99
CA GLN A 511 -22.10 19.59 -2.69
C GLN A 511 -20.88 19.67 -1.78
N LEU A 512 -19.77 19.13 -2.27
CA LEU A 512 -18.49 19.15 -1.58
C LEU A 512 -17.90 20.56 -1.64
N LYS A 513 -17.85 21.22 -0.48
CA LYS A 513 -17.24 22.54 -0.33
C LYS A 513 -15.75 22.39 -0.01
N PHE A 514 -14.94 23.29 -0.54
CA PHE A 514 -13.50 23.37 -0.28
C PHE A 514 -13.17 24.76 0.25
N CYS A 515 -12.16 24.86 1.10
CA CYS A 515 -11.66 26.14 1.59
C CYS A 515 -11.04 26.92 0.43
N THR A 516 -11.53 28.13 0.18
CA THR A 516 -11.03 29.01 -0.89
C THR A 516 -9.60 29.46 -0.65
N GLN A 517 -9.12 29.43 0.60
CA GLN A 517 -7.79 29.92 0.96
C GLN A 517 -6.71 28.84 0.97
N CYS A 518 -7.03 27.59 1.37
CA CYS A 518 -6.06 26.51 1.43
C CYS A 518 -6.45 25.24 0.66
N GLY A 519 -7.61 25.23 0.00
CA GLY A 519 -8.09 24.09 -0.79
C GLY A 519 -8.63 22.90 0.01
N MET A 520 -8.55 22.92 1.34
CA MET A 520 -8.98 21.78 2.16
C MET A 520 -10.48 21.50 2.07
N ARG A 521 -10.82 20.22 2.01
CA ARG A 521 -12.21 19.74 1.99
C ARG A 521 -12.91 20.13 3.30
N LEU A 522 -14.06 20.77 3.20
CA LEU A 522 -14.85 21.22 4.34
C LEU A 522 -15.94 20.19 4.63
N GLY A 523 -16.08 19.81 5.90
CA GLY A 523 -17.24 19.04 6.36
C GLY A 523 -18.52 19.87 6.22
N GLN A 524 -19.68 19.20 6.17
CA GLN A 524 -20.96 19.89 6.19
C GLN A 524 -21.08 20.76 7.46
N GLY A 525 -21.45 22.03 7.29
CA GLY A 525 -21.70 22.96 8.40
C GLY A 525 -20.46 23.66 8.97
N HIS A 526 -19.25 23.42 8.45
CA HIS A 526 -18.06 24.16 8.90
C HIS A 526 -18.10 25.62 8.44
N ARG A 527 -18.16 26.55 9.41
CA ARG A 527 -18.04 28.00 9.18
C ARG A 527 -16.61 28.48 9.02
N PHE A 528 -15.67 27.70 9.52
CA PHE A 528 -14.24 27.94 9.42
C PHE A 528 -13.58 26.68 8.90
N CYS A 529 -12.53 26.85 8.10
CA CYS A 529 -11.66 25.74 7.76
C CYS A 529 -10.98 25.25 9.04
N GLY A 530 -11.29 24.02 9.48
CA GLY A 530 -10.64 23.41 10.65
C GLY A 530 -9.13 23.24 10.51
N PHE A 531 -8.60 23.47 9.30
CA PHE A 531 -7.17 23.42 9.01
C PHE A 531 -6.49 24.80 9.08
N CYS A 532 -6.93 25.78 8.28
CA CYS A 532 -6.26 27.10 8.22
C CYS A 532 -6.94 28.19 9.05
N GLY A 533 -8.09 27.90 9.69
CA GLY A 533 -8.83 28.84 10.52
C GLY A 533 -9.62 29.92 9.75
N ASN A 534 -9.46 30.02 8.43
CA ASN A 534 -10.16 31.04 7.65
C ASN A 534 -11.66 30.77 7.57
N PRO A 535 -12.50 31.83 7.61
CA PRO A 535 -13.92 31.70 7.40
C PRO A 535 -14.20 31.16 6.00
N VAL A 536 -15.23 30.33 5.89
CA VAL A 536 -15.73 29.85 4.61
C VAL A 536 -16.70 30.91 4.13
N ASP A 537 -16.33 31.64 3.07
CA ASP A 537 -17.20 32.67 2.47
C ASP A 537 -18.59 32.06 2.17
N GLN A 538 -19.65 32.76 2.59
CA GLN A 538 -21.05 32.28 2.48
C GLN A 538 -21.56 32.28 1.05
#